data_AF-T1BVN0-F1
#
_entry.id   AF-T1BVN0-F1
#
_cell.length_a   1.000
_cell.length_b   1.000
_cell.length_c   1.000
_cell.angle_alpha   90.00
_cell.angle_beta   90.00
_cell.angle_gamma   90.00
#
_symmetry.space_group_name_H-M   'P 1'
#
loop_
_entity.id
_entity.type
_entity.pdbx_description
1 polymer ?
#
loop_
_entity_poly.entity_id
_entity_poly.type
_entity_poly.pdbx_seq_one_letter_code
_entity_poly.pdbx_strand_id
1 'polypeptide(L)'
;MFWAVGFAICFGTGNSIIGTSGWGLDVADKDIGTVFASLSFSDVPLAAKYLFEVVFCGVSLAIVWGGMAERTKFSTYIIFGVIFSAVIYPVVGHWIWGGGWLSTLGMQDFAGSTVVHLQGAVRLLRALSFSDPGSENTPRWKSNAIVGHNIPFVVLGTFILWLGWFGSTQVHIDGDDSFCRLLCLHRHDNKPCGGGRSSCGHVYSLEDFRCP
;
A
#
# COMPACT_ATOMS: atom_id res chain seq x y z
N MET A 1 1.94 -10.79 13.77
CA MET A 1 0.60 -11.32 13.45
C MET A 1 0.39 -11.47 11.95
N PHE A 2 0.80 -10.49 11.15
CA PHE A 2 0.69 -10.59 9.68
C PHE A 2 1.29 -11.88 9.10
N TRP A 3 2.50 -12.28 9.51
CA TRP A 3 3.09 -13.58 9.13
C TRP A 3 2.18 -14.78 9.41
N ALA A 4 1.67 -14.88 10.65
CA ALA A 4 0.96 -16.05 11.12
C ALA A 4 -0.41 -16.21 10.46
N VAL A 5 -1.16 -15.10 10.34
CA VAL A 5 -2.57 -15.14 9.89
C VAL A 5 -2.89 -14.11 8.81
N GLY A 6 -2.30 -12.92 8.87
CA GLY A 6 -2.70 -11.83 7.99
C GLY A 6 -2.38 -12.10 6.52
N PHE A 7 -1.20 -12.63 6.22
CA PHE A 7 -0.82 -12.93 4.85
C PHE A 7 -1.72 -14.00 4.20
N ALA A 8 -2.08 -15.04 4.97
CA ALA A 8 -3.01 -16.08 4.55
C ALA A 8 -4.42 -15.52 4.27
N ILE A 9 -4.93 -14.65 5.14
CA ILE A 9 -6.23 -14.00 4.95
C ILE A 9 -6.21 -13.07 3.72
N CYS A 10 -5.10 -12.39 3.47
CA CYS A 10 -4.98 -11.42 2.38
C CYS A 10 -4.80 -12.09 1.02
N PHE A 11 -3.90 -13.05 0.89
CA PHE A 11 -3.46 -13.58 -0.41
C PHE A 11 -3.70 -15.07 -0.60
N GLY A 12 -4.09 -15.79 0.46
CA GLY A 12 -4.38 -17.21 0.37
C GLY A 12 -5.65 -17.48 -0.44
N THR A 13 -5.70 -18.63 -1.10
CA THR A 13 -6.92 -19.15 -1.72
C THR A 13 -8.08 -19.16 -0.73
N GLY A 14 -9.24 -18.69 -1.19
CA GLY A 14 -10.41 -18.58 -0.35
C GLY A 14 -11.66 -18.22 -1.14
N ASN A 15 -12.53 -17.47 -0.49
CA ASN A 15 -13.78 -16.98 -1.07
C ASN A 15 -13.64 -15.51 -1.48
N SER A 16 -14.73 -14.87 -1.90
CA SER A 16 -14.68 -13.46 -2.34
C SER A 16 -14.37 -12.45 -1.22
N ILE A 17 -14.41 -12.86 0.04
CA ILE A 17 -14.30 -11.99 1.22
C ILE A 17 -12.99 -12.20 1.97
N ILE A 18 -12.51 -13.45 2.08
CA ILE A 18 -11.28 -13.80 2.81
C ILE A 18 -10.54 -14.98 2.19
N GLY A 19 -9.20 -14.95 2.32
CA GLY A 19 -8.33 -16.10 2.15
C GLY A 19 -8.45 -17.08 3.31
N THR A 20 -8.31 -18.38 3.02
CA THR A 20 -8.53 -19.47 3.99
C THR A 20 -7.38 -20.49 4.05
N SER A 21 -6.33 -20.28 3.26
CA SER A 21 -5.17 -21.19 3.14
C SER A 21 -3.83 -20.46 3.25
N GLY A 22 -2.75 -21.19 3.50
CA GLY A 22 -1.39 -20.63 3.57
C GLY A 22 -1.03 -19.98 4.90
N TRP A 23 -1.64 -20.46 6.00
CA TRP A 23 -1.36 -19.99 7.37
C TRP A 23 0.12 -20.14 7.71
N GLY A 24 0.72 -19.11 8.31
CA GLY A 24 2.12 -19.10 8.70
C GLY A 24 3.12 -19.23 7.55
N LEU A 25 2.70 -19.02 6.29
CA LEU A 25 3.52 -19.32 5.10
C LEU A 25 3.98 -20.79 5.03
N ASP A 26 3.31 -21.70 5.75
CA ASP A 26 3.61 -23.12 5.74
C ASP A 26 2.97 -23.79 4.52
N VAL A 27 3.63 -23.63 3.36
CA VAL A 27 3.17 -24.13 2.07
C VAL A 27 4.36 -24.77 1.35
N ALA A 28 4.14 -25.95 0.77
CA ALA A 28 5.16 -26.61 -0.04
C ALA A 28 5.44 -25.77 -1.31
N ASP A 29 6.70 -25.72 -1.75
CA ASP A 29 7.12 -24.87 -2.88
C ASP A 29 6.27 -25.08 -4.15
N LYS A 30 5.87 -26.33 -4.41
CA LYS A 30 5.03 -26.70 -5.56
C LYS A 30 3.61 -26.13 -5.51
N ASP A 31 3.10 -25.80 -4.32
CA ASP A 31 1.73 -25.34 -4.09
C ASP A 31 1.66 -23.82 -3.89
N ILE A 32 2.79 -23.10 -3.88
CA ILE A 32 2.81 -21.63 -3.70
C ILE A 32 1.99 -20.92 -4.78
N GLY A 33 2.13 -21.34 -6.05
CA GLY A 33 1.41 -20.73 -7.17
C GLY A 33 -0.10 -20.98 -7.15
N THR A 34 -0.56 -22.04 -6.47
CA THR A 34 -1.99 -22.34 -6.35
C THR A 34 -2.58 -21.68 -5.10
N VAL A 35 -1.87 -21.74 -3.97
CA VAL A 35 -2.28 -21.16 -2.69
C VAL A 35 -2.25 -19.64 -2.71
N PHE A 36 -1.29 -19.03 -3.41
CA PHE A 36 -1.12 -17.59 -3.54
C PHE A 36 -1.24 -17.14 -5.00
N ALA A 37 -2.30 -17.60 -5.68
CA ALA A 37 -2.51 -17.34 -7.10
C ALA A 37 -2.54 -15.85 -7.46
N SER A 38 -3.03 -14.97 -6.58
CA SER A 38 -3.04 -13.53 -6.86
C SER A 38 -1.65 -12.89 -6.88
N LEU A 39 -0.63 -13.59 -6.36
CA LEU A 39 0.77 -13.19 -6.36
C LEU A 39 1.59 -13.93 -7.42
N SER A 40 0.97 -14.75 -8.28
CA SER A 40 1.69 -15.56 -9.28
C SER A 40 2.09 -14.78 -10.53
N PHE A 41 1.82 -13.48 -10.59
CA PHE A 41 2.15 -12.63 -11.75
C PHE A 41 3.66 -12.34 -11.88
N SER A 42 4.44 -12.53 -10.81
CA SER A 42 5.89 -12.32 -10.79
C SER A 42 6.64 -13.57 -10.32
N ASP A 43 7.81 -13.84 -10.90
CA ASP A 43 8.69 -14.97 -10.54
C ASP A 43 9.54 -14.71 -9.28
N VAL A 44 9.13 -13.75 -8.46
CA VAL A 44 9.83 -13.37 -7.23
C VAL A 44 9.59 -14.40 -6.11
N PRO A 45 10.62 -14.76 -5.30
CA PRO A 45 10.45 -15.68 -4.18
C PRO A 45 9.35 -15.25 -3.20
N LEU A 46 8.61 -16.22 -2.65
CA LEU A 46 7.51 -15.95 -1.70
C LEU A 46 7.94 -15.12 -0.50
N ALA A 47 9.16 -15.33 0.02
CA ALA A 47 9.70 -14.55 1.12
C ALA A 47 9.82 -13.05 0.78
N ALA A 48 10.22 -12.72 -0.44
CA ALA A 48 10.34 -11.33 -0.88
C ALA A 48 8.96 -10.70 -1.10
N LYS A 49 8.00 -11.45 -1.68
CA LYS A 49 6.59 -11.02 -1.79
C LYS A 49 5.98 -10.77 -0.40
N TYR A 50 6.22 -11.66 0.55
CA TYR A 50 5.79 -11.48 1.93
C TYR A 50 6.39 -10.23 2.57
N LEU A 51 7.70 -10.01 2.45
CA LEU A 51 8.36 -8.83 3.01
C LEU A 51 7.83 -7.53 2.40
N PHE A 52 7.56 -7.54 1.10
CA PHE A 52 6.94 -6.41 0.40
C PHE A 52 5.57 -6.06 1.01
N GLU A 53 4.72 -7.05 1.23
CA GLU A 53 3.39 -6.86 1.82
C GLU A 53 3.41 -6.48 3.31
N VAL A 54 4.41 -6.97 4.06
CA VAL A 54 4.64 -6.54 5.45
C VAL A 54 4.91 -5.05 5.53
N VAL A 55 5.68 -4.51 4.58
CA VAL A 55 5.99 -3.08 4.57
C VAL A 55 4.71 -2.26 4.36
N PHE A 56 3.81 -2.63 3.44
CA PHE A 56 2.53 -1.93 3.28
C PHE A 56 1.61 -2.03 4.50
N CYS A 57 1.51 -3.23 5.10
CA CYS A 57 0.78 -3.39 6.35
C CYS A 57 1.37 -2.48 7.45
N GLY A 58 2.69 -2.39 7.53
CA GLY A 58 3.42 -1.54 8.47
C GLY A 58 3.20 -0.05 8.22
N VAL A 59 3.23 0.39 6.96
CA VAL A 59 2.96 1.78 6.55
C VAL A 59 1.53 2.18 6.89
N SER A 60 0.54 1.33 6.59
CA SER A 60 -0.87 1.59 6.93
C SER A 60 -1.06 1.72 8.45
N LEU A 61 -0.39 0.87 9.23
CA LEU A 61 -0.41 0.94 10.69
C LEU A 61 0.30 2.21 11.21
N ALA A 62 1.40 2.62 10.59
CA ALA A 62 2.15 3.82 10.94
C ALA A 62 1.33 5.10 10.73
N ILE A 63 0.46 5.16 9.71
CA ILE A 63 -0.48 6.28 9.51
C ILE A 63 -1.39 6.43 10.74
N VAL A 64 -1.94 5.32 11.24
CA VAL A 64 -2.81 5.33 12.42
C VAL A 64 -2.04 5.74 13.67
N TRP A 65 -0.83 5.19 13.86
CA TRP A 65 0.00 5.50 15.01
C TRP A 65 0.45 6.96 15.03
N GLY A 66 0.84 7.51 13.88
CA GLY A 66 1.27 8.90 13.75
C GLY A 66 0.18 9.88 14.19
N GLY A 67 -1.08 9.62 13.83
CA GLY A 67 -2.20 10.46 14.24
C GLY A 67 -2.67 10.24 15.68
N MET A 68 -2.32 9.11 16.31
CA MET A 68 -2.71 8.79 17.69
C MET A 68 -1.64 9.16 18.73
N ALA A 69 -0.40 9.45 18.29
CA ALA A 69 0.83 9.50 19.09
C ALA A 69 0.72 10.21 20.45
N GLU A 70 -0.07 11.27 20.54
CA GLU A 70 -0.24 12.11 21.73
C GLU A 70 -1.49 11.80 22.58
N ARG A 71 -2.46 11.05 22.06
CA ARG A 71 -3.82 10.97 22.65
C ARG A 71 -4.21 9.59 23.19
N THR A 72 -3.35 8.59 23.06
CA THR A 72 -3.68 7.21 23.45
C THR A 72 -2.57 6.51 24.24
N LYS A 73 -2.95 5.52 25.05
CA LYS A 73 -2.04 4.74 25.90
C LYS A 73 -1.24 3.76 25.05
N PHE A 74 0.02 3.52 25.40
CA PHE A 74 0.90 2.56 24.70
C PHE A 74 0.26 1.16 24.51
N SER A 75 -0.42 0.64 25.54
CA SER A 75 -1.11 -0.66 25.46
C SER A 75 -2.16 -0.72 24.35
N THR A 76 -2.86 0.40 24.07
CA THR A 76 -3.85 0.49 22.98
C THR A 76 -3.18 0.32 21.61
N TYR A 77 -1.96 0.82 21.40
CA TYR A 77 -1.24 0.66 20.15
C TYR A 77 -0.88 -0.80 19.86
N ILE A 78 -0.45 -1.54 20.89
CA ILE A 78 -0.09 -2.96 20.74
C ILE A 78 -1.33 -3.77 20.37
N ILE A 79 -2.42 -3.61 21.13
CA ILE A 79 -3.66 -4.35 20.89
C ILE A 79 -4.23 -4.01 19.51
N PHE A 80 -4.25 -2.71 19.16
CA PHE A 80 -4.68 -2.27 17.84
C PHE A 80 -3.80 -2.84 16.73
N GLY A 81 -2.48 -2.79 16.87
CA GLY A 81 -1.55 -3.33 15.87
C GLY A 81 -1.72 -4.84 15.65
N VAL A 82 -1.95 -5.60 16.73
CA VAL A 82 -2.25 -7.04 16.66
C VAL A 82 -3.52 -7.28 15.86
N ILE A 83 -4.63 -6.63 16.22
CA ILE A 83 -5.94 -6.81 15.54
C ILE A 83 -5.87 -6.31 14.10
N PHE A 84 -5.20 -5.18 13.88
CA PHE A 84 -5.12 -4.52 12.58
C PHE A 84 -4.35 -5.38 11.58
N SER A 85 -3.16 -5.86 11.96
CA SER A 85 -2.33 -6.71 11.11
C SER A 85 -2.82 -8.16 11.02
N ALA A 86 -3.67 -8.61 11.96
CA ALA A 86 -4.27 -9.95 11.90
C ALA A 86 -5.54 -10.01 11.04
N VAL A 87 -6.39 -8.98 11.09
CA VAL A 87 -7.75 -9.05 10.52
C VAL A 87 -8.08 -7.83 9.66
N ILE A 88 -7.95 -6.62 10.21
CA ILE A 88 -8.52 -5.43 9.56
C ILE A 88 -7.86 -5.11 8.20
N TYR A 89 -6.53 -5.10 8.17
CA TYR A 89 -5.74 -4.92 6.94
C TYR A 89 -5.89 -6.08 5.96
N PRO A 90 -5.62 -7.32 6.35
CA PRO A 90 -5.63 -8.42 5.39
C PRO A 90 -7.01 -8.71 4.80
N VAL A 91 -8.11 -8.46 5.50
CA VAL A 91 -9.47 -8.60 4.92
C VAL A 91 -9.71 -7.61 3.79
N VAL A 92 -9.34 -6.34 3.99
CA VAL A 92 -9.49 -5.31 2.94
C VAL A 92 -8.52 -5.56 1.78
N GLY A 93 -7.29 -5.96 2.09
CA GLY A 93 -6.31 -6.38 1.10
C GLY A 93 -6.82 -7.56 0.26
N HIS A 94 -7.51 -8.52 0.87
CA HIS A 94 -8.10 -9.64 0.13
C HIS A 94 -9.13 -9.19 -0.91
N TRP A 95 -9.97 -8.22 -0.56
CA TRP A 95 -11.01 -7.74 -1.46
C TRP A 95 -10.43 -7.14 -2.75
N ILE A 96 -9.26 -6.50 -2.67
CA ILE A 96 -8.69 -5.71 -3.75
C ILE A 96 -7.51 -6.44 -4.43
N TRP A 97 -6.58 -6.98 -3.66
CA TRP A 97 -5.34 -7.62 -4.13
C TRP A 97 -5.35 -9.15 -4.01
N GLY A 98 -6.17 -9.72 -3.14
CA GLY A 98 -6.26 -11.17 -2.92
C GLY A 98 -7.17 -11.93 -3.88
N GLY A 99 -7.74 -11.26 -4.88
CA GLY A 99 -8.74 -11.86 -5.78
C GLY A 99 -10.17 -11.87 -5.22
N GLY A 100 -10.46 -11.04 -4.21
CA GLY A 100 -11.80 -10.90 -3.64
C GLY A 100 -12.78 -10.09 -4.52
N TRP A 101 -13.95 -9.81 -3.96
CA TRP A 101 -15.10 -9.27 -4.71
C TRP A 101 -14.82 -7.91 -5.38
N LEU A 102 -14.08 -6.99 -4.75
CA LEU A 102 -13.76 -5.69 -5.35
C LEU A 102 -12.86 -5.84 -6.58
N SER A 103 -11.90 -6.76 -6.52
CA SER A 103 -11.06 -7.14 -7.66
C SER A 103 -11.91 -7.66 -8.82
N THR A 104 -12.91 -8.52 -8.55
CA THR A 104 -13.81 -9.05 -9.58
C THR A 104 -14.72 -7.99 -10.22
N LEU A 105 -14.97 -6.88 -9.53
CA LEU A 105 -15.72 -5.74 -10.07
C LEU A 105 -14.84 -4.79 -10.90
N GLY A 106 -13.55 -5.08 -11.06
CA GLY A 106 -12.61 -4.27 -11.83
C GLY A 106 -11.99 -3.12 -11.05
N MET A 107 -12.04 -3.14 -9.71
CA MET A 107 -11.30 -2.16 -8.91
C MET A 107 -9.80 -2.30 -9.17
N GLN A 108 -9.12 -1.17 -9.38
CA GLN A 108 -7.68 -1.10 -9.60
C GLN A 108 -7.05 -0.26 -8.49
N ASP A 109 -6.19 -0.87 -7.68
CA ASP A 109 -5.37 -0.17 -6.68
C ASP A 109 -3.93 -0.65 -6.82
N PHE A 110 -3.08 0.10 -7.52
CA PHE A 110 -1.74 -0.37 -7.88
C PHE A 110 -0.73 -0.32 -6.73
N ALA A 111 -0.86 0.65 -5.83
CA ALA A 111 0.16 0.92 -4.80
C ALA A 111 -0.45 1.16 -3.40
N GLY A 112 -1.74 0.87 -3.21
CA GLY A 112 -2.38 0.90 -1.90
C GLY A 112 -2.98 2.26 -1.56
N SER A 113 -3.45 3.00 -2.56
CA SER A 113 -4.27 4.21 -2.33
C SER A 113 -5.48 3.91 -1.46
N THR A 114 -6.08 2.72 -1.61
CA THR A 114 -7.21 2.28 -0.80
C THR A 114 -6.77 1.38 0.35
N VAL A 115 -6.06 0.29 0.04
CA VAL A 115 -5.67 -0.74 1.04
C VAL A 115 -4.77 -0.16 2.13
N VAL A 116 -3.92 0.82 1.81
CA VAL A 116 -2.94 1.37 2.75
C VAL A 116 -3.40 2.72 3.27
N HIS A 117 -3.66 3.68 2.36
CA HIS A 117 -3.87 5.08 2.71
C HIS A 117 -5.29 5.34 3.19
N LEU A 118 -6.30 5.01 2.37
CA LEU A 118 -7.70 5.25 2.74
C LEU A 118 -8.08 4.45 3.98
N GLN A 119 -7.73 3.16 4.03
CA GLN A 119 -8.05 2.37 5.22
C GLN A 119 -7.36 2.97 6.45
N GLY A 120 -6.06 3.27 6.38
CA GLY A 120 -5.30 3.85 7.50
C GLY A 120 -5.95 5.14 7.99
N ALA A 121 -6.28 6.05 7.08
CA ALA A 121 -6.95 7.32 7.38
C ALA A 121 -8.33 7.13 8.02
N VAL A 122 -9.14 6.20 7.51
CA VAL A 122 -10.48 5.92 8.08
C VAL A 122 -10.38 5.30 9.47
N ARG A 123 -9.44 4.38 9.70
CA ARG A 123 -9.22 3.79 11.04
C ARG A 123 -8.69 4.84 12.02
N LEU A 124 -7.81 5.73 11.58
CA LEU A 124 -7.35 6.86 12.37
C LEU A 124 -8.52 7.77 12.75
N LEU A 125 -9.33 8.19 11.77
CA LEU A 125 -10.51 9.03 12.04
C LEU A 125 -11.45 8.38 13.05
N ARG A 126 -11.68 7.07 12.93
CA ARG A 126 -12.49 6.32 13.88
C ARG A 126 -11.85 6.27 15.26
N ALA A 127 -10.55 6.02 15.35
CA ALA A 127 -9.82 6.00 16.63
C ALA A 127 -9.86 7.37 17.32
N LEU A 128 -9.68 8.45 16.57
CA LEU A 128 -9.79 9.82 17.06
C LEU A 128 -11.19 10.18 17.54
N SER A 129 -12.26 9.64 16.92
CA SER A 129 -13.64 9.89 17.36
C SER A 129 -13.95 9.35 18.77
N PHE A 130 -13.19 8.37 19.25
CA PHE A 130 -13.30 7.83 20.61
C PHE A 130 -12.28 8.40 21.58
N SER A 131 -11.27 9.10 21.06
CA SER A 131 -10.27 9.76 21.87
C SER A 131 -10.83 11.09 22.34
N ASP A 132 -10.89 11.30 23.64
CA ASP A 132 -11.29 12.58 24.20
C ASP A 132 -10.28 13.64 23.70
N PRO A 133 -10.71 14.76 23.09
CA PRO A 133 -9.80 15.77 22.55
C PRO A 133 -8.88 16.42 23.60
N GLY A 134 -8.96 16.01 24.86
CA GLY A 134 -7.91 16.22 25.85
C GLY A 134 -7.71 17.70 26.13
N SER A 135 -8.64 18.30 26.88
CA SER A 135 -8.42 19.39 27.85
C SER A 135 -7.23 20.35 27.62
N GLU A 136 -6.99 20.82 26.41
CA GLU A 136 -6.20 22.01 26.18
C GLU A 136 -7.19 23.15 26.01
N ASN A 137 -7.06 24.16 26.87
CA ASN A 137 -7.86 25.38 26.95
C ASN A 137 -7.75 26.25 25.68
N THR A 138 -8.00 25.66 24.52
CA THR A 138 -8.15 26.35 23.26
C THR A 138 -9.64 26.61 23.08
N PRO A 139 -10.05 27.87 22.85
CA PRO A 139 -11.40 28.15 22.40
C PRO A 139 -11.66 27.29 21.17
N ARG A 140 -12.79 26.59 21.16
CA ARG A 140 -13.23 25.53 20.21
C ARG A 140 -13.08 25.83 18.71
N TRP A 141 -12.59 27.02 18.34
CA TRP A 141 -12.55 27.58 16.99
C TRP A 141 -11.28 28.39 16.65
N LYS A 142 -10.24 28.37 17.49
CA LYS A 142 -8.93 28.94 17.10
C LYS A 142 -7.98 27.83 16.68
N SER A 143 -7.77 27.72 15.36
CA SER A 143 -6.65 26.95 14.79
C SER A 143 -5.36 27.61 15.25
N ASN A 144 -4.65 26.97 16.18
CA ASN A 144 -3.30 27.37 16.53
C ASN A 144 -2.35 26.72 15.52
N ALA A 145 -1.35 27.47 15.05
CA ALA A 145 -0.29 26.89 14.25
C ALA A 145 0.47 25.87 15.08
N ILE A 146 0.46 24.61 14.65
CA ILE A 146 1.28 23.55 15.26
C ILE A 146 2.71 23.77 14.77
N VAL A 147 3.53 24.39 15.61
CA VAL A 147 4.95 24.57 15.31
C VAL A 147 5.63 23.20 15.38
N GLY A 148 6.38 22.84 14.34
CA GLY A 148 7.11 21.58 14.32
C GLY A 148 8.10 21.49 15.47
N HIS A 149 7.98 20.47 16.30
CA HIS A 149 8.88 20.26 17.44
C HIS A 149 10.33 20.03 17.00
N ASN A 150 10.55 19.51 15.79
CA ASN A 150 11.87 19.36 15.16
C ASN A 150 11.74 19.23 13.62
N ILE A 151 12.02 20.31 12.90
CA ILE A 151 11.94 20.34 11.42
C ILE A 151 12.95 19.38 10.75
N PRO A 152 14.23 19.28 11.19
CA PRO A 152 15.16 18.30 10.65
C PRO A 152 14.64 16.85 10.64
N PHE A 153 13.97 16.38 11.70
CA PHE A 153 13.40 15.03 11.73
C PHE A 153 12.23 14.87 10.75
N VAL A 154 11.40 15.90 10.57
CA VAL A 154 10.33 15.88 9.57
C VAL A 154 10.90 15.77 8.16
N VAL A 155 11.94 16.53 7.84
CA VAL A 155 12.61 16.48 6.54
C VAL A 155 13.27 15.12 6.32
N LEU A 156 13.99 14.59 7.32
CA LEU A 156 14.61 13.28 7.26
C LEU A 156 13.58 12.16 7.03
N GLY A 157 12.49 12.16 7.81
CA GLY A 157 11.41 11.20 7.65
C GLY A 157 10.73 11.31 6.28
N THR A 158 10.49 12.53 5.79
CA THR A 158 9.95 12.78 4.45
C THR A 158 10.87 12.24 3.37
N PHE A 159 12.19 12.43 3.51
CA PHE A 159 13.17 11.92 2.54
C PHE A 159 13.21 10.38 2.52
N ILE A 160 13.17 9.74 3.70
CA ILE A 160 13.11 8.28 3.81
C ILE A 160 11.80 7.74 3.20
N LEU A 161 10.66 8.36 3.49
CA LEU A 161 9.37 7.97 2.92
C LEU A 161 9.34 8.14 1.41
N TRP A 162 9.89 9.25 0.90
CA TRP A 162 9.97 9.52 -0.53
C TRP A 162 10.83 8.49 -1.26
N LEU A 163 11.98 8.12 -0.70
CA LEU A 163 12.82 7.06 -1.27
C LEU A 163 12.15 5.68 -1.18
N GLY A 164 11.54 5.36 -0.04
CA GLY A 164 10.82 4.10 0.17
C GLY A 164 9.61 3.95 -0.76
N TRP A 165 8.98 5.07 -1.15
CA TRP A 165 7.84 5.09 -2.05
C TRP A 165 8.17 4.52 -3.43
N PHE A 166 9.35 4.79 -3.99
CA PHE A 166 9.73 4.24 -5.30
C PHE A 166 9.79 2.71 -5.33
N GLY A 167 10.12 2.08 -4.19
CA GLY A 167 10.08 0.61 -4.06
C GLY A 167 8.65 0.04 -4.18
N SER A 168 7.63 0.79 -3.76
CA SER A 168 6.22 0.37 -3.83
C SER A 168 5.65 0.39 -5.25
N THR A 169 6.13 1.31 -6.08
CA THR A 169 5.63 1.51 -7.45
C THR A 169 6.26 0.57 -8.46
N GLN A 170 7.49 0.09 -8.23
CA GLN A 170 8.20 -0.73 -9.22
C GLN A 170 7.63 -2.16 -9.32
N VAL A 171 7.36 -2.83 -8.18
CA VAL A 171 6.98 -4.25 -8.13
C VAL A 171 5.58 -4.54 -8.69
N HIS A 172 4.64 -3.60 -8.60
CA HIS A 172 3.31 -3.72 -9.21
C HIS A 172 3.30 -3.34 -10.71
N ILE A 173 4.44 -2.87 -11.24
CA ILE A 173 4.62 -2.40 -12.62
C ILE A 173 5.49 -3.38 -13.43
N ASP A 174 5.83 -4.55 -12.89
CA ASP A 174 6.62 -5.59 -13.57
C ASP A 174 5.80 -6.32 -14.66
N GLY A 175 5.52 -5.56 -15.71
CA GLY A 175 5.37 -5.98 -17.10
C GLY A 175 5.97 -4.83 -17.91
N ASP A 176 7.07 -5.11 -18.62
CA ASP A 176 8.03 -4.21 -19.31
C ASP A 176 7.47 -3.02 -20.13
N ASP A 177 6.16 -2.81 -20.22
CA ASP A 177 5.50 -1.76 -21.00
C ASP A 177 4.69 -0.75 -20.17
N SER A 178 4.55 -0.94 -18.85
CA SER A 178 3.51 -0.23 -18.07
C SER A 178 3.89 1.21 -17.70
N PHE A 179 5.16 1.48 -17.39
CA PHE A 179 5.64 2.85 -17.12
C PHE A 179 5.60 3.73 -18.38
N CYS A 180 5.98 3.18 -19.53
CA CYS A 180 5.87 3.87 -20.83
C CYS A 180 4.40 4.11 -21.20
N ARG A 181 3.49 3.16 -20.94
CA ARG A 181 2.05 3.35 -21.15
C ARG A 181 1.43 4.40 -20.23
N LEU A 182 1.86 4.50 -18.97
CA LEU A 182 1.35 5.53 -18.03
C LEU A 182 1.80 6.95 -18.46
N LEU A 183 3.04 7.08 -18.94
CA LEU A 183 3.57 8.31 -19.55
C LEU A 183 2.87 8.64 -20.89
N CYS A 184 2.57 7.63 -21.70
CA CYS A 184 1.82 7.81 -22.95
C CYS A 184 0.34 8.16 -22.72
N LEU A 185 -0.31 7.65 -21.69
CA LEU A 185 -1.71 7.98 -21.38
C LEU A 185 -1.90 9.40 -20.84
N HIS A 186 -0.85 10.03 -20.31
CA HIS A 186 -0.85 11.46 -20.01
C HIS A 186 -0.60 12.36 -21.23
N ARG A 187 -0.19 11.78 -22.37
CA ARG A 187 -0.14 12.48 -23.66
C ARG A 187 -1.39 12.11 -24.44
N HIS A 188 -2.35 13.02 -24.39
CA HIS A 188 -3.66 12.96 -25.03
C HIS A 188 -3.55 12.72 -26.55
N ASP A 189 -3.33 11.48 -26.98
CA ASP A 189 -3.51 11.06 -28.37
C ASP A 189 -4.06 9.63 -28.43
N ASN A 190 -5.33 9.54 -28.83
CA ASN A 190 -6.06 8.32 -29.18
C ASN A 190 -5.44 7.63 -30.41
N LYS A 191 -4.21 7.13 -30.32
CA LYS A 191 -3.66 6.21 -31.32
C LYS A 191 -3.46 4.83 -30.70
N PRO A 192 -4.00 3.77 -31.31
CA PRO A 192 -3.80 2.41 -30.80
C PRO A 192 -2.32 2.08 -30.91
N CYS A 193 -1.68 1.78 -29.78
CA CYS A 193 -0.35 1.19 -29.76
C CYS A 193 -0.43 -0.21 -30.39
N GLY A 194 -0.13 -0.28 -31.69
CA GLY A 194 0.02 -1.53 -32.41
C GLY A 194 1.18 -2.34 -31.82
N GLY A 195 0.96 -3.65 -31.65
CA GLY A 195 1.95 -4.58 -31.15
C GLY A 195 3.19 -4.62 -32.05
N GLY A 196 4.35 -4.35 -31.47
CA GLY A 196 5.64 -4.47 -32.15
C GLY A 196 6.77 -4.17 -31.16
N ARG A 197 7.48 -5.22 -30.75
CA ARG A 197 8.74 -5.14 -29.98
C ARG A 197 9.83 -4.46 -30.82
N SER A 198 9.84 -3.14 -30.93
CA SER A 198 11.02 -2.40 -31.42
C SER A 198 10.76 -0.90 -31.49
N SER A 199 10.93 -0.17 -30.37
CA SER A 199 11.41 1.23 -30.40
C SER A 199 11.34 1.91 -29.02
N CYS A 200 12.02 1.36 -27.99
CA CYS A 200 12.37 2.15 -26.80
C CYS A 200 13.79 2.74 -26.88
N GLY A 201 14.56 2.39 -27.92
CA GLY A 201 15.97 2.80 -28.05
C GLY A 201 16.22 4.20 -28.63
N HIS A 202 15.17 4.94 -29.02
CA HIS A 202 15.34 6.21 -29.76
C HIS A 202 14.89 7.47 -29.02
N VAL A 203 14.72 7.42 -27.69
CA VAL A 203 14.16 8.55 -26.92
C VAL A 203 15.23 9.32 -26.12
N TYR A 204 16.52 8.98 -26.23
CA TYR A 204 17.61 9.71 -25.56
C TYR A 204 18.45 10.60 -26.50
N SER A 205 17.88 11.18 -27.56
CA SER A 205 18.56 12.26 -28.29
C SER A 205 18.14 13.62 -27.73
N LEU A 206 19.06 14.30 -27.04
CA LEU A 206 18.90 15.61 -26.39
C LEU A 206 18.83 16.79 -27.39
N GLU A 207 18.41 16.58 -28.63
CA GLU A 207 18.56 17.59 -29.71
C GLU A 207 17.30 18.39 -30.07
N ASP A 208 16.13 18.08 -29.50
CA ASP A 208 14.86 18.70 -29.94
C ASP A 208 14.26 19.77 -29.00
N PHE A 209 15.08 20.45 -28.19
CA PHE A 209 14.69 21.74 -27.61
C PHE A 209 14.96 22.88 -28.61
N ARG A 210 14.10 22.99 -29.63
CA ARG A 210 13.96 24.23 -30.40
C ARG A 210 12.48 24.63 -30.37
N CYS A 211 12.16 25.65 -29.57
CA CYS A 211 10.82 26.25 -29.55
C CYS A 211 10.47 26.84 -30.93
N PRO A 212 9.25 26.62 -31.44
CA PRO A 212 8.53 27.66 -32.17
C PRO A 212 7.92 28.70 -31.21
#